data_AF-A0A7C7QP01-F1
#
_entry.id   AF-A0A7C7QP01-F1
#
_cell.length_a   1.000
_cell.length_b   1.000
_cell.length_c   1.000
_cell.angle_alpha   90.00
_cell.angle_beta   90.00
_cell.angle_gamma   90.00
#
_symmetry.space_group_name_H-M   'P 1'
#
loop_
_entity.id
_entity.type
_entity.pdbx_description
1 polymer ?
#
loop_
_entity_poly.entity_id
_entity_poly.type
_entity_poly.pdbx_seq_one_letter_code
_entity_poly.pdbx_strand_id
1 'polypeptide(L)'
;MPLRPARAYRHFSGPAYTRREFVKGVPGIRVTFFDMGNPKGDFPVVMSLFAEESGQIRHNAIEAARVAANRLLEVKAGKDNYHFKIRVYPHQVLRENPMAAGAGADR
;
A
#
# COMPACT_ATOMS: atom_id res chain seq x y z
N MET A 1 -3.12 9.71 17.87
CA MET A 1 -2.56 8.40 18.25
C MET A 1 -1.48 8.03 17.24
N PRO A 2 -0.29 7.56 17.65
CA PRO A 2 0.73 7.12 16.70
C PRO A 2 0.22 5.94 15.87
N LEU A 3 0.77 5.77 14.65
CA LEU A 3 0.41 4.67 13.76
C LEU A 3 0.70 3.32 14.44
N ARG A 4 -0.32 2.45 14.54
CA ARG A 4 -0.14 1.11 15.12
C ARG A 4 0.85 0.26 14.31
N PRO A 5 1.58 -0.67 14.95
CA PRO A 5 2.55 -1.53 14.26
C PRO A 5 1.88 -2.44 13.22
N ALA A 6 2.59 -2.75 12.12
CA ALA A 6 2.09 -3.54 10.99
C ALA A 6 1.45 -4.87 11.39
N ARG A 7 2.04 -5.54 12.39
CA ARG A 7 1.55 -6.82 12.94
C ARG A 7 0.08 -6.82 13.36
N ALA A 8 -0.46 -5.66 13.76
CA ALA A 8 -1.85 -5.53 14.17
C ALA A 8 -2.87 -5.76 13.03
N TYR A 9 -2.46 -5.62 11.77
CA TYR A 9 -3.34 -5.74 10.60
C TYR A 9 -2.82 -6.75 9.56
N ARG A 10 -1.81 -7.57 9.88
CA ARG A 10 -1.21 -8.50 8.91
C ARG A 10 -2.22 -9.53 8.41
N HIS A 11 -3.09 -10.02 9.29
CA HIS A 11 -4.07 -11.05 8.99
C HIS A 11 -5.40 -10.42 8.52
N PHE A 12 -6.11 -11.14 7.64
CA PHE A 12 -7.44 -10.74 7.21
C PHE A 12 -8.44 -10.93 8.35
N SER A 13 -8.97 -9.83 8.88
CA SER A 13 -9.99 -9.83 9.92
C SER A 13 -11.35 -9.48 9.30
N GLY A 14 -12.21 -10.49 9.12
CA GLY A 14 -13.58 -10.31 8.64
C GLY A 14 -13.70 -9.96 7.14
N PRO A 15 -14.90 -9.51 6.71
CA PRO A 15 -15.18 -9.22 5.31
C PRO A 15 -14.46 -7.95 4.81
N ALA A 16 -14.36 -7.83 3.48
CA ALA A 16 -13.76 -6.67 2.83
C ALA A 16 -14.52 -5.37 3.17
N TYR A 17 -13.78 -4.33 3.53
CA TYR A 17 -14.32 -3.02 3.91
C TYR A 17 -13.79 -1.97 2.94
N THR A 18 -14.44 -1.88 1.78
CA THR A 18 -13.93 -1.16 0.60
C THR A 18 -14.91 -0.14 0.01
N ARG A 19 -16.22 -0.28 0.30
CA ARG A 19 -17.28 0.55 -0.31
C ARG A 19 -17.30 1.98 0.22
N ARG A 20 -16.69 2.91 -0.52
CA ARG A 20 -16.50 4.32 -0.10
C ARG A 20 -17.80 5.08 0.13
N GLU A 21 -18.87 4.68 -0.54
CA GLU A 21 -20.19 5.28 -0.41
C GLU A 21 -20.87 4.99 0.95
N PHE A 22 -20.41 3.96 1.67
CA PHE A 22 -20.86 3.63 3.03
C PHE A 22 -19.83 3.98 4.11
N VAL A 23 -18.55 4.11 3.75
CA VAL A 23 -17.46 4.41 4.69
C VAL A 23 -17.16 5.90 4.68
N LYS A 24 -17.52 6.60 5.77
CA LYS A 24 -17.16 8.02 5.94
C LYS A 24 -15.72 8.18 6.44
N GLY A 25 -15.04 9.23 5.99
CA GLY A 25 -13.70 9.59 6.48
C GLY A 25 -12.59 8.66 5.99
N VAL A 26 -12.72 8.05 4.81
CA VAL A 26 -11.66 7.22 4.22
C VAL A 26 -10.42 8.08 4.00
N PRO A 27 -9.26 7.73 4.59
CA PRO A 27 -8.03 8.49 4.39
C PRO A 27 -7.53 8.34 2.95
N GLY A 28 -6.83 9.36 2.46
CA GLY A 28 -6.14 9.31 1.18
C GLY A 28 -5.07 8.21 1.14
N ILE A 29 -4.79 7.71 -0.07
CA ILE A 29 -3.77 6.68 -0.29
C ILE A 29 -2.42 7.37 -0.53
N ARG A 30 -1.37 6.87 0.12
CA ARG A 30 -0.01 7.42 -0.02
C ARG A 30 0.65 7.09 -1.37
N VAL A 31 0.33 5.92 -1.93
CA VAL A 31 0.84 5.50 -3.25
C VAL A 31 0.03 6.21 -4.33
N THR A 32 0.69 7.05 -5.13
CA THR A 32 0.06 7.78 -6.24
C THR A 32 0.44 7.23 -7.60
N PHE A 33 1.68 6.76 -7.76
CA PHE A 33 2.21 6.24 -9.01
C PHE A 33 2.31 4.71 -8.95
N PHE A 34 1.86 4.05 -10.01
CA PHE A 34 1.88 2.58 -10.14
C PHE A 34 2.79 2.08 -11.26
N ASP A 35 3.13 2.92 -12.22
CA ASP A 35 4.06 2.63 -13.31
C ASP A 35 5.25 3.60 -13.25
N MET A 36 6.47 3.09 -13.43
CA MET A 36 7.72 3.85 -13.45
C MET A 36 8.67 3.37 -14.55
N GLY A 37 9.69 4.17 -14.82
CA GLY A 37 10.64 3.95 -15.91
C GLY A 37 10.02 4.32 -17.25
N ASN A 38 10.15 3.44 -18.24
CA ASN A 38 9.56 3.56 -19.56
C ASN A 38 8.42 2.53 -19.76
N PRO A 39 7.15 2.88 -19.49
CA PRO A 39 6.01 1.96 -19.64
C PRO A 39 5.70 1.56 -21.09
N LYS A 40 6.29 2.24 -22.07
CA LYS A 40 6.13 1.96 -23.50
C LYS A 40 7.32 1.20 -24.08
N GLY A 41 8.31 0.86 -23.26
CA GLY A 41 9.47 0.09 -23.69
C GLY A 41 9.10 -1.35 -23.98
N ASP A 42 9.79 -1.95 -24.94
CA ASP A 42 9.75 -3.39 -25.19
C ASP A 42 10.97 -4.02 -24.52
N PHE A 43 10.73 -4.95 -23.59
CA PHE A 43 11.77 -5.54 -22.75
C PHE A 43 11.74 -7.07 -22.87
N PRO A 44 12.88 -7.71 -23.17
CA PRO A 44 12.92 -9.15 -23.43
C PRO A 44 12.75 -10.01 -22.17
N VAL A 45 12.94 -9.44 -20.98
CA VAL A 45 12.89 -10.17 -19.70
C VAL A 45 11.85 -9.55 -18.79
N VAL A 46 10.98 -10.39 -18.22
CA VAL A 46 9.95 -10.01 -17.26
C VAL A 46 10.17 -10.75 -15.96
N MET A 47 10.29 -10.00 -14.86
CA MET A 47 10.36 -10.53 -13.50
C MET A 47 9.08 -10.16 -12.74
N SER A 48 8.53 -11.11 -11.99
CA SER A 48 7.35 -10.87 -11.15
C SER A 48 7.63 -11.34 -9.72
N LEU A 49 7.28 -10.51 -8.74
CA LEU A 49 7.33 -10.88 -7.33
C LEU A 49 5.97 -11.46 -6.91
N PHE A 50 6.00 -12.62 -6.27
CA PHE A 50 4.82 -13.29 -5.74
C PHE A 50 4.89 -13.34 -4.22
N ALA A 51 3.74 -13.24 -3.56
CA ALA A 51 3.66 -13.43 -2.12
C ALA A 51 3.60 -14.92 -1.82
N GLU A 52 4.47 -15.40 -0.94
CA GLU A 52 4.45 -16.79 -0.45
C GLU A 52 3.34 -17.01 0.58
N GLU A 53 3.06 -15.99 1.38
CA GLU A 53 2.04 -16.01 2.42
C GLU A 53 0.90 -15.05 2.12
N SER A 54 -0.30 -15.43 2.55
CA SER A 54 -1.46 -14.52 2.55
C SER A 54 -1.33 -13.48 3.66
N GLY A 55 -1.47 -12.20 3.29
CA GLY A 55 -1.49 -11.11 4.27
C GLY A 55 -1.84 -9.77 3.66
N GLN A 56 -2.14 -8.81 4.54
CA GLN A 56 -2.39 -7.43 4.14
C GLN A 56 -1.09 -6.63 4.10
N ILE A 57 -0.92 -5.88 3.00
CA ILE A 57 0.18 -4.94 2.83
C ILE A 57 -0.41 -3.53 2.91
N ARG A 58 0.15 -2.70 3.80
CA ARG A 58 -0.29 -1.33 3.99
C ARG A 58 0.20 -0.43 2.86
N HIS A 59 -0.57 0.62 2.54
CA HIS A 59 -0.18 1.59 1.50
C HIS A 59 1.20 2.22 1.75
N ASN A 60 1.62 2.40 3.01
CA ASN A 60 2.88 3.04 3.33
C ASN A 60 4.06 2.10 3.06
N ALA A 61 3.86 0.80 3.26
CA ALA A 61 4.84 -0.22 2.91
C ALA A 61 4.98 -0.35 1.38
N ILE A 62 3.86 -0.29 0.64
CA ILE A 62 3.89 -0.30 -0.84
C ILE A 62 4.67 0.92 -1.36
N GLU A 63 4.41 2.12 -0.83
CA GLU A 63 5.12 3.32 -1.27
C GLU A 63 6.62 3.27 -0.92
N ALA A 64 6.97 2.78 0.27
CA ALA A 64 8.37 2.63 0.67
C ALA A 64 9.11 1.63 -0.23
N ALA A 65 8.50 0.47 -0.51
CA ALA A 65 9.06 -0.53 -1.41
C ALA A 65 9.23 0.00 -2.84
N ARG A 66 8.24 0.76 -3.33
CA ARG A 66 8.29 1.41 -4.64
C ARG A 66 9.45 2.38 -4.77
N VAL A 67 9.61 3.28 -3.80
CA VAL A 67 10.71 4.27 -3.79
C VAL A 67 12.07 3.57 -3.76
N ALA A 68 12.22 2.55 -2.90
CA ALA A 68 13.46 1.81 -2.78
C ALA A 68 13.82 1.06 -4.08
N ALA A 69 12.87 0.31 -4.66
CA ALA A 69 13.06 -0.42 -5.90
C ALA A 69 13.36 0.52 -7.08
N ASN A 70 12.57 1.59 -7.23
CA ASN A 70 12.74 2.56 -8.31
C ASN A 70 14.11 3.22 -8.26
N ARG A 71 14.55 3.65 -7.07
CA ARG A 71 15.88 4.28 -6.91
C ARG A 71 17.00 3.33 -7.32
N LEU A 72 16.91 2.06 -6.95
CA LEU A 72 17.91 1.06 -7.32
C LEU A 72 17.94 0.84 -8.85
N LEU A 73 16.77 0.65 -9.46
CA LEU A 73 16.64 0.45 -10.91
C LEU A 73 17.13 1.66 -11.70
N GLU A 74 16.79 2.86 -11.25
CA GLU A 74 17.21 4.10 -11.91
C GLU A 74 18.73 4.30 -11.86
N VAL A 75 19.37 3.98 -10.73
CA VAL A 75 20.84 4.06 -10.60
C VAL A 75 21.57 2.97 -11.38
N LYS A 76 21.00 1.76 -11.45
CA LYS A 76 21.68 0.59 -12.04
C LYS A 76 21.41 0.40 -13.53
N ALA A 77 20.17 0.60 -13.97
CA ALA A 77 19.75 0.40 -15.36
C ALA A 77 19.60 1.72 -16.12
N GLY A 78 19.25 2.82 -15.45
CA GLY A 78 18.84 4.06 -16.09
C GLY A 78 17.34 4.07 -16.39
N LYS A 79 16.73 5.26 -16.37
CA LYS A 79 15.26 5.45 -16.38
C LYS A 79 14.55 4.83 -17.59
N ASP A 80 15.16 4.86 -18.76
CA ASP A 80 14.52 4.39 -20.01
C ASP A 80 14.67 2.88 -20.24
N ASN A 81 15.48 2.21 -19.43
CA ASN A 81 15.89 0.82 -19.62
C ASN A 81 15.13 -0.19 -18.74
N TYR A 82 14.03 0.23 -18.10
CA TYR A 82 13.14 -0.68 -17.37
C TYR A 82 11.69 -0.19 -17.36
N HIS A 83 10.76 -1.11 -17.17
CA HIS A 83 9.38 -0.83 -16.76
C HIS A 83 9.12 -1.49 -15.40
N PHE A 84 8.89 -0.66 -14.38
CA PHE A 84 8.54 -1.13 -13.05
C PHE A 84 7.07 -0.83 -12.78
N LYS A 85 6.31 -1.87 -12.41
CA LYS A 85 4.87 -1.76 -12.17
C LYS A 85 4.46 -2.36 -10.83
N ILE A 86 3.76 -1.59 -10.02
CA ILE A 86 3.00 -2.10 -8.88
C ILE A 86 1.65 -2.59 -9.38
N ARG A 87 1.35 -3.86 -9.17
CA ARG A 87 0.09 -4.50 -9.61
C ARG A 87 -1.04 -4.41 -8.59
N VAL A 88 -0.71 -4.15 -7.32
CA VAL A 88 -1.67 -4.19 -6.19
C VAL A 88 -2.12 -2.78 -5.79
N TYR A 89 -3.42 -2.59 -5.58
CA TYR A 89 -3.98 -1.35 -5.07
C TYR A 89 -4.54 -1.53 -3.65
N PRO A 90 -4.28 -0.59 -2.72
CA PRO A 90 -4.74 -0.72 -1.33
C PRO A 90 -6.23 -0.37 -1.19
N HIS A 91 -7.11 -1.36 -1.41
CA HIS A 91 -8.57 -1.16 -1.34
C HIS A 91 -9.13 -1.17 0.09
N GLN A 92 -8.54 -1.98 0.97
CA GLN A 92 -9.08 -2.23 2.32
C GLN A 92 -8.90 -1.02 3.22
N VAL A 93 -9.99 -0.55 3.83
CA VAL A 93 -9.95 0.53 4.82
C VAL A 93 -9.76 -0.05 6.22
N LEU A 94 -8.69 0.34 6.89
CA LEU A 94 -8.38 -0.06 8.26
C LEU A 94 -9.17 0.79 9.26
N ARG A 95 -9.62 0.17 10.35
CA ARG A 95 -10.40 0.83 11.41
C ARG A 95 -9.72 0.67 12.74
N GLU A 96 -9.80 1.71 13.56
CA GLU A 96 -9.35 1.70 14.95
C GLU A 96 -10.47 2.19 15.85
N ASN A 97 -10.63 1.55 17.01
CA ASN A 97 -11.52 2.06 18.04
C ASN A 97 -10.84 3.25 18.73
N PRO A 98 -11.39 4.47 18.67
CA PRO A 98 -10.80 5.62 19.33
C PRO A 98 -10.88 5.45 20.86
N MET A 99 -9.72 5.45 21.51
CA MET A 99 -9.63 5.47 22.97
C MET A 99 -9.77 6.91 23.45
N ALA A 100 -10.84 7.23 24.17
CA ALA A 100 -11.01 8.52 24.83
C ALA A 100 -10.60 8.42 26.31
N ALA A 101 -9.77 9.35 26.79
CA ALA A 101 -9.53 9.52 28.21
C ALA A 101 -10.66 10.41 28.76
N GLY A 102 -11.48 9.89 29.67
CA GLY A 102 -12.69 10.57 30.17
C GLY A 102 -14.01 9.88 29.80
N ALA A 103 -14.03 8.54 29.81
CA ALA A 103 -15.29 7.79 29.72
C ALA A 103 -16.08 7.96 31.03
N GLY A 104 -17.30 8.49 30.96
CA GLY A 104 -18.20 8.61 32.13
C GLY A 104 -18.88 9.97 32.33
N ALA A 105 -18.57 10.98 31.51
CA ALA A 105 -19.39 12.18 31.39
C ALA A 105 -20.40 12.00 30.25
N ASP A 106 -21.65 12.42 30.46
CA ASP A 106 -22.72 12.34 29.46
C ASP A 106 -22.32 13.04 28.15
N ARG A 107 -22.69 12.41 27.04
CA ARG A 107 -22.40 12.87 25.66
C ARG A 107 -23.48 13.78 25.11
#